data_AF-A0A933I500-F1
#
_entry.id   AF-A0A933I500-F1
#
_cell.length_a   1.000
_cell.length_b   1.000
_cell.length_c   1.000
_cell.angle_alpha   90.00
_cell.angle_beta   90.00
_cell.angle_gamma   90.00
#
_symmetry.space_group_name_H-M   'P 1'
#
loop_
_entity.id
_entity.type
_entity.pdbx_description
1 polymer ?
#
loop_
_entity_poly.entity_id
_entity_poly.type
_entity_poly.pdbx_seq_one_letter_code
_entity_poly.pdbx_strand_id
1 'polypeptide(L)' 'MARKPRIEFEGALYHVITRGNQRQKIFRDEKDYKKYLEILSEYKKQYKYRLYSYVRFLNF' A
#
# COMPACT_ATOMS: atom_id res chain seq x y z
N MET A 1 -3.48 -7.17 -22.82
CA MET A 1 -4.74 -7.76 -22.33
C MET A 1 -5.36 -6.85 -21.28
N ALA A 2 -6.64 -6.53 -21.41
CA ALA A 2 -7.35 -5.78 -20.38
C ALA A 2 -7.48 -6.64 -19.12
N ARG A 3 -7.12 -6.08 -17.97
CA ARG A 3 -7.43 -6.72 -16.68
C ARG A 3 -8.94 -6.60 -16.44
N LYS A 4 -9.55 -7.63 -15.85
CA LYS A 4 -10.93 -7.54 -15.37
C LYS A 4 -11.03 -6.38 -14.35
N PRO A 5 -12.19 -5.68 -14.29
CA PRO A 5 -12.44 -4.69 -13.26
C PRO A 5 -12.26 -5.27 -11.85
N ARG A 6 -11.83 -4.42 -10.91
CA ARG A 6 -11.82 -4.79 -9.49
C ARG A 6 -13.26 -4.75 -8.98
N ILE A 7 -13.65 -5.77 -8.23
CA ILE A 7 -14.98 -5.82 -7.63
C ILE A 7 -14.92 -5.03 -6.32
N GLU A 8 -15.76 -4.00 -6.23
CA GLU A 8 -15.83 -3.08 -5.09
C GLU A 8 -17.20 -3.15 -4.42
N PHE A 9 -17.23 -3.47 -3.12
CA PHE A 9 -18.45 -3.52 -2.32
C PHE A 9 -18.14 -3.29 -0.83
N GLU A 10 -19.17 -2.89 -0.08
CA GLU A 10 -19.05 -2.59 1.35
C GLU A 10 -18.65 -3.82 2.16
N GLY A 11 -17.70 -3.65 3.08
CA GLY A 11 -17.21 -4.72 3.95
C GLY A 11 -16.21 -5.69 3.30
N ALA A 12 -15.89 -5.52 2.02
CA ALA A 12 -14.91 -6.34 1.32
C ALA A 12 -13.50 -6.22 1.92
N LEU A 13 -12.74 -7.32 1.86
CA LEU A 13 -11.34 -7.39 2.26
C LEU A 13 -10.43 -7.41 1.03
N TYR A 14 -9.48 -6.48 0.98
CA TYR A 14 -8.54 -6.35 -0.13
C TYR A 14 -7.10 -6.59 0.30
N HIS A 15 -6.36 -7.34 -0.52
CA HIS A 15 -4.91 -7.39 -0.46
C HIS A 15 -4.34 -6.40 -1.49
N VAL A 16 -3.74 -5.31 -0.99
CA VAL A 16 -3.16 -4.25 -1.83
C VAL A 16 -1.65 -4.44 -1.91
N ILE A 17 -1.11 -4.46 -3.13
CA ILE A 17 0.31 -4.58 -3.40
C ILE A 17 0.78 -3.37 -4.20
N THR A 18 1.84 -2.73 -3.73
CA THR A 18 2.50 -1.60 -4.40
C THR A 18 3.93 -1.97 -4.75
N ARG A 19 4.38 -1.59 -5.95
CA ARG A 19 5.76 -1.79 -6.42
C ARG A 19 6.28 -0.53 -7.09
N GLY A 20 7.59 -0.31 -7.04
CA GLY A 20 8.20 0.82 -7.73
C GLY A 20 8.02 0.69 -9.23
N ASN A 21 7.92 1.83 -9.91
CA ASN A 21 7.92 1.84 -11.36
C ASN A 21 9.21 1.20 -11.87
N GLN A 22 9.13 0.37 -12.91
CA GLN A 22 10.28 -0.38 -13.44
C GLN A 22 11.07 -1.19 -12.37
N ARG A 23 10.40 -1.67 -11.31
CA ARG A 23 11.02 -2.38 -10.17
C ARG A 23 12.07 -1.55 -9.41
N GLN A 24 12.04 -0.24 -9.55
CA GLN A 24 12.92 0.62 -8.78
C GLN A 24 12.61 0.52 -7.28
N LYS A 25 13.64 0.75 -6.45
CA LYS A 25 13.46 0.84 -5.00
C LYS A 25 12.58 2.04 -4.67
N ILE A 26 11.44 1.78 -4.00
CA ILE A 26 10.57 2.81 -3.45
C ILE A 26 11.24 3.47 -2.24
N PHE A 27 11.86 2.66 -1.38
CA PHE A 27 12.52 3.10 -0.16
C PHE A 27 14.03 3.00 -0.36
N ARG A 28 14.72 4.14 -0.39
CA ARG A 28 16.18 4.20 -0.52
C ARG A 28 16.85 4.24 0.84
N ASP A 29 16.19 4.86 1.82
CA ASP A 29 16.65 4.92 3.20
C ASP A 29 15.50 4.76 4.21
N GLU A 30 15.82 4.87 5.50
CA GLU A 30 14.85 4.78 6.59
C GLU A 30 13.88 5.97 6.62
N LYS A 31 14.28 7.15 6.11
CA LYS A 31 13.45 8.35 6.09
C LYS A 31 12.29 8.18 5.11
N ASP A 32 12.54 7.60 3.94
CA ASP A 32 11.49 7.27 2.98
C ASP A 32 10.43 6.35 3.59
N TYR A 33 10.88 5.35 4.35
CA TYR A 33 9.99 4.42 5.03
C TYR A 33 9.16 5.09 6.12
N LYS A 34 9.79 5.91 6.99
CA LYS A 34 9.08 6.68 8.02
C LYS A 34 8.02 7.58 7.37
N LYS A 35 8.37 8.24 6.27
CA LYS A 35 7.44 9.10 5.54
C LYS A 35 6.23 8.32 5.01
N TYR A 36 6.45 7.12 4.50
CA TYR A 36 5.36 6.26 4.04
C TYR A 36 4.43 5.83 5.17
N LEU A 37 4.96 5.48 6.34
CA LEU A 37 4.14 5.14 7.50
C LEU A 37 3.32 6.33 8.01
N GLU A 38 3.87 7.54 7.98
CA GLU A 38 3.13 8.77 8.29
C GLU A 38 1.92 8.93 7.36
N ILE A 39 2.16 8.83 6.05
CA ILE A 39 1.13 8.92 5.02
C ILE A 39 0.06 7.84 5.22
N LEU A 40 0.47 6.59 5.47
CA LEU A 40 -0.44 5.48 5.71
C LEU A 40 -1.33 5.73 6.95
N SER A 41 -0.73 6.27 8.01
CA SER A 41 -1.41 6.63 9.26
C SER A 41 -2.41 7.77 9.06
N GLU A 42 -2.03 8.81 8.32
CA GLU A 42 -2.88 9.94 7.97
C GLU A 42 -4.13 9.48 7.21
N TYR A 43 -3.95 8.68 6.16
CA TYR A 43 -5.08 8.17 5.38
C TYR A 43 -5.91 7.13 6.15
N LYS A 44 -5.32 6.37 7.06
CA LYS A 44 -6.09 5.51 7.97
C LYS A 44 -7.02 6.33 8.86
N LYS A 45 -6.58 7.49 9.35
CA LYS A 45 -7.43 8.41 10.14
C LYS A 45 -8.53 9.04 9.27
N GLN A 46 -8.19 9.46 8.06
CA GLN A 46 -9.12 10.10 7.14
C GLN A 46 -10.24 9.15 6.67
N TYR A 47 -9.87 7.96 6.20
CA TYR A 47 -10.80 7.02 5.58
C TYR A 47 -11.31 5.92 6.51
N LYS A 48 -10.79 5.83 7.74
CA LYS A 48 -11.26 4.93 8.81
C LYS A 48 -11.35 3.44 8.41
N TYR A 49 -10.48 2.99 7.50
CA TYR A 49 -10.42 1.58 7.11
C TYR A 49 -9.68 0.72 8.14
N ARG A 50 -9.96 -0.60 8.12
CA ARG A 50 -9.25 -1.59 8.94
C ARG A 50 -8.01 -2.10 8.20
N LEU A 51 -6.83 -1.86 8.80
CA LEU A 51 -5.56 -2.43 8.34
C LEU A 51 -5.28 -3.71 9.13
N TYR A 52 -5.52 -4.87 8.52
CA TYR A 52 -5.31 -6.18 9.17
C TYR A 52 -3.84 -6.58 9.24
N SER A 53 -3.08 -6.28 8.18
CA SER A 53 -1.68 -6.66 8.04
C SER A 53 -0.97 -5.67 7.12
N TYR A 54 0.30 -5.43 7.40
CA TYR A 54 1.20 -4.66 6.53
C TYR A 54 2.57 -5.33 6.51
N VAL A 55 3.09 -5.56 5.31
CA VAL A 55 4.44 -6.09 5.11
C VAL A 55 5.18 -5.20 4.12
N ARG A 56 6.47 -4.98 4.40
CA ARG A 56 7.40 -4.36 3.47
C ARG A 56 8.40 -5.40 3.00
N PHE A 57 8.48 -5.61 1.69
CA PHE A 57 9.57 -6.37 1.10
C PHE A 57 10.76 -5.44 0.83
N LEU A 58 11.95 -5.81 1.30
CA LEU A 58 13.18 -5.04 1.03
C LEU A 58 13.67 -5.20 -0.43
N ASN A 59 13.25 -6.26 -1.13
CA ASN A 59 13.79 -6.64 -2.43
C ASN A 59 12.67 -7.13 -3.37
N PHE A 60 12.63 -6.62 -4.60
CA PHE A 60 11.89 -7.14 -5.76
C PHE A 60 12.74 -6.96 -7.03
#